data_AF-A0A2V8MEA7-F1
#
_entry.id   AF-A0A2V8MEA7-F1
#
_cell.length_a   1.000
_cell.length_b   1.000
_cell.length_c   1.000
_cell.angle_alpha   90.00
_cell.angle_beta   90.00
_cell.angle_gamma   90.00
#
_symmetry.space_group_name_H-M   'P 1'
#
loop_
_entity.id
_entity.type
_entity.pdbx_description
1 polymer ?
#
loop_
_entity_poly.entity_id
_entity_poly.type
_entity_poly.pdbx_seq_one_letter_code
_entity_poly.pdbx_strand_id
1 'polypeptide(L)'
;MVTRSGTNRFRGSAFWYNRNSALDASNWFNNFNRTKKDFENRNQYGVRLGGPIVKNKTFFFFLVDEQRDILKQTFVGMVLTPQARQGMFRFFPAADNQNATQNNPSVDRSGNPVRSAGATGDLQSFSVFGRDPLRPGFDTSGWIQKVLGRMPQPNDYTIGDGLNTAGIRWTRRISGLDNFDGS
;
A
#
# COMPACT_ATOMS: atom_id res chain seq x y z
N MET A 1 36.50 32.09 -2.74
CA MET A 1 35.14 32.65 -2.89
C MET A 1 35.27 34.04 -3.49
N VAL A 2 34.64 34.32 -4.63
CA VAL A 2 34.64 35.65 -5.25
C VAL A 2 33.29 36.29 -4.93
N THR A 3 33.32 37.35 -4.13
CA THR A 3 32.16 38.16 -3.75
C THR A 3 31.60 38.83 -5.01
N ARG A 4 30.35 38.51 -5.39
CA ARG A 4 29.69 39.15 -6.53
C ARG A 4 29.39 40.62 -6.18
N SER A 5 29.91 41.56 -6.95
CA SER A 5 29.53 42.98 -6.84
C SER A 5 28.05 43.15 -7.19
N GLY A 6 27.34 43.98 -6.41
CA GLY A 6 25.91 44.22 -6.58
C GLY A 6 25.59 44.73 -7.98
N THR A 7 25.01 43.87 -8.82
CA THR A 7 24.57 44.27 -10.16
C THR A 7 23.33 45.17 -10.07
N ASN A 8 23.37 46.36 -10.66
CA ASN A 8 22.21 47.29 -10.80
C ASN A 8 21.14 46.79 -11.78
N ARG A 9 21.06 45.49 -12.05
CA ARG A 9 20.16 44.89 -13.02
C ARG A 9 19.25 43.92 -12.30
N PHE A 10 17.95 44.04 -12.56
CA PHE A 10 16.97 43.04 -12.17
C PHE A 10 17.36 41.69 -12.76
N ARG A 11 17.33 40.65 -11.94
CA ARG A 11 17.57 39.27 -12.33
C ARG A 11 16.51 38.39 -11.69
N GLY A 12 15.94 37.52 -12.51
CA GLY A 12 14.97 36.53 -12.09
C GLY A 12 15.21 35.21 -12.80
N SER A 13 14.92 34.10 -12.14
CA SER A 13 14.86 32.80 -12.77
C SER A 13 13.77 31.96 -12.10
N ALA A 14 12.98 31.27 -12.90
CA ALA A 14 12.04 30.25 -12.45
C ALA A 14 12.49 28.90 -12.99
N PHE A 15 12.26 27.84 -12.22
CA PHE A 15 12.48 26.48 -12.66
C PHE A 15 11.31 25.60 -12.26
N TRP A 16 11.03 24.59 -13.07
CA TRP A 16 10.05 23.57 -12.79
C TRP A 16 10.58 22.23 -13.28
N TYR A 17 10.60 21.24 -12.37
CA TYR A 17 10.98 19.88 -12.62
C TYR A 17 9.80 18.96 -12.27
N ASN A 18 9.40 18.12 -13.23
CA ASN A 18 8.41 17.07 -13.04
C ASN A 18 9.05 15.72 -13.34
N ARG A 19 8.92 14.76 -12.43
CA ARG A 19 9.28 13.36 -12.66
C ARG A 19 8.05 12.49 -12.45
N ASN A 20 7.53 11.94 -13.55
CA ASN A 20 6.33 11.11 -13.54
C ASN A 20 6.67 9.64 -13.85
N SER A 21 6.42 8.77 -12.88
CA SER A 21 6.53 7.31 -13.05
C SER A 21 5.57 6.73 -14.10
N ALA A 22 4.64 7.48 -14.70
CA ALA A 22 3.87 7.02 -15.85
C ALA A 22 4.72 6.77 -17.12
N LEU A 23 5.90 7.39 -17.22
CA LEU A 23 6.82 7.24 -18.36
C LEU A 23 7.90 6.16 -18.16
N ASP A 24 8.01 5.60 -16.95
CA ASP A 24 9.02 4.57 -16.65
C ASP A 24 8.57 3.17 -17.13
N ALA A 25 9.50 2.22 -17.30
CA ALA A 25 9.15 0.81 -17.53
C ALA A 25 8.70 0.12 -16.21
N SER A 26 7.85 -0.90 -16.29
CA SER A 26 7.49 -1.74 -15.13
C SER A 26 8.63 -2.73 -14.84
N ASN A 27 9.03 -2.88 -13.59
CA ASN A 27 10.13 -3.78 -13.20
C ASN A 27 9.73 -5.26 -13.36
N TRP A 28 10.65 -6.15 -13.77
CA TRP A 28 10.35 -7.56 -14.09
C TRP A 28 9.63 -8.31 -12.94
N PHE A 29 10.09 -8.10 -11.71
CA PHE A 29 9.49 -8.70 -10.51
C PHE A 29 8.05 -8.23 -10.24
N ASN A 30 7.69 -6.99 -10.64
CA ASN A 30 6.32 -6.47 -10.51
C ASN A 30 5.37 -7.15 -11.51
N ASN A 31 5.83 -7.42 -12.72
CA ASN A 31 5.06 -8.21 -13.71
C ASN A 31 4.89 -9.66 -13.26
N PHE A 32 5.96 -10.28 -12.72
CA PHE A 32 5.92 -11.66 -12.23
C PHE A 32 4.96 -11.83 -11.04
N ASN A 33 4.87 -10.83 -10.15
CA ASN A 33 3.99 -10.87 -8.99
C ASN A 33 2.60 -10.25 -9.18
N ARG A 34 2.26 -9.80 -10.42
CA ARG A 34 1.02 -9.07 -10.73
C ARG A 34 0.76 -7.87 -9.81
N THR A 35 1.83 -7.24 -9.31
CA THR A 35 1.74 -6.10 -8.41
C THR A 35 1.69 -4.81 -9.24
N LYS A 36 0.82 -3.86 -8.86
CA LYS A 36 0.76 -2.55 -9.52
C LYS A 36 2.12 -1.85 -9.40
N LYS A 37 2.57 -1.25 -10.50
CA LYS A 37 3.82 -0.48 -10.59
C LYS A 37 3.90 0.56 -9.47
N ASP A 38 5.03 0.59 -8.76
CA ASP A 38 5.33 1.63 -7.78
C ASP A 38 5.29 2.99 -8.47
N PHE A 39 4.53 3.90 -7.88
CA PHE A 39 4.29 5.23 -8.42
C PHE A 39 4.92 6.23 -7.47
N GLU A 40 5.95 6.88 -7.97
CA GLU A 40 6.52 8.09 -7.41
C GLU A 40 6.31 9.18 -8.46
N ASN A 41 5.65 10.28 -8.07
CA ASN A 41 5.57 11.48 -8.89
C ASN A 41 6.08 12.65 -8.06
N ARG A 42 7.16 13.27 -8.52
CA ARG A 42 7.83 14.38 -7.85
C ARG A 42 7.67 15.65 -8.67
N ASN A 43 7.14 16.68 -8.05
CA ASN A 43 7.01 18.02 -8.61
C ASN A 43 7.86 18.98 -7.78
N GLN A 44 8.87 19.58 -8.39
CA GLN A 44 9.68 20.61 -7.74
C GLN A 44 9.65 21.88 -8.57
N TYR A 45 9.30 23.00 -7.97
CA TYR A 45 9.34 24.30 -8.63
C TYR A 45 9.90 25.36 -7.71
N GLY A 46 10.56 26.35 -8.29
CA GLY A 46 11.06 27.46 -7.53
C GLY A 46 11.23 28.71 -8.38
N VAL A 47 11.15 29.86 -7.72
CA VAL A 47 11.28 31.18 -8.32
C VAL A 47 12.27 31.98 -7.49
N ARG A 48 13.18 32.66 -8.19
CA ARG A 48 14.18 33.54 -7.59
C ARG A 48 14.13 34.88 -8.30
N LEU A 49 14.05 35.96 -7.55
CA LEU A 49 13.97 37.33 -8.06
C LEU A 49 14.87 38.23 -7.20
N GLY A 50 15.64 39.12 -7.82
CA GLY A 50 16.44 40.08 -7.09
C GLY A 50 16.89 41.26 -7.94
N GLY A 51 17.11 42.39 -7.30
CA GLY A 51 17.49 43.62 -7.99
C GLY A 51 17.60 44.82 -7.04
N PRO A 52 18.02 45.99 -7.54
CA PRO A 52 18.09 47.20 -6.73
C PRO A 52 16.68 47.77 -6.48
N ILE A 53 16.34 48.03 -5.21
CA ILE A 53 15.26 48.97 -4.83
C ILE A 53 15.75 50.40 -5.12
N VAL A 54 16.99 50.71 -4.73
CA VAL A 54 17.69 51.96 -5.04
C VAL A 54 19.05 51.61 -5.60
N LYS A 55 19.34 52.02 -6.84
CA LYS A 55 20.61 51.72 -7.52
C LYS A 55 21.81 52.12 -6.66
N ASN A 56 22.79 51.23 -6.53
CA ASN A 56 23.98 51.39 -5.69
C ASN A 56 23.74 51.57 -4.17
N LYS A 57 22.51 51.42 -3.66
CA LYS A 57 22.20 51.64 -2.23
C LYS A 57 21.42 50.51 -1.57
N THR A 58 20.33 50.05 -2.19
CA THR A 58 19.42 49.09 -1.56
C THR A 58 18.99 48.04 -2.57
N PHE A 59 19.08 46.76 -2.20
CA PHE A 59 18.76 45.62 -3.05
C PHE A 59 17.73 44.74 -2.35
N PHE A 60 16.86 44.09 -3.11
CA PHE A 60 15.95 43.06 -2.63
C PHE A 60 16.28 41.71 -3.26
N PHE A 61 15.95 40.65 -2.54
CA PHE A 61 16.06 39.27 -2.99
C PHE A 61 14.84 38.49 -2.47
N PHE A 62 14.22 37.73 -3.35
CA PHE A 62 13.07 36.88 -3.09
C PHE A 62 13.37 35.48 -3.65
N LEU A 63 13.16 34.44 -2.83
CA LEU A 63 13.36 33.05 -3.20
C LEU A 63 12.21 32.23 -2.64
N VAL A 64 11.59 31.45 -3.51
CA VAL A 64 10.59 30.43 -3.15
C VAL A 64 11.00 29.13 -3.82
N ASP A 65 10.98 28.05 -3.06
CA ASP A 65 11.23 26.69 -3.53
C ASP A 65 10.15 25.80 -2.90
N GLU A 66 9.46 25.00 -3.69
CA GLU A 66 8.42 24.07 -3.23
C GLU A 66 8.61 22.71 -3.90
N GLN A 67 8.53 21.65 -3.08
CA GLN A 67 8.62 20.27 -3.52
C GLN A 67 7.39 19.50 -3.06
N ARG A 68 6.71 18.84 -4.00
CA ARG A 68 5.58 17.95 -3.74
C ARG A 68 5.89 16.55 -4.21
N ASP A 69 5.90 15.61 -3.28
CA ASP A 69 6.07 14.18 -3.52
C ASP A 69 4.74 13.44 -3.36
N ILE A 70 4.39 12.63 -4.37
CA ILE A 70 3.27 11.69 -4.31
C ILE A 70 3.85 10.28 -4.39
N LEU A 71 3.76 9.54 -3.29
CA LEU A 71 4.18 8.15 -3.19
C LEU A 71 2.95 7.24 -3.17
N LYS A 72 3.05 6.07 -3.80
CA LYS A 72 2.11 4.96 -3.59
C LYS A 72 2.73 3.96 -2.64
N GLN A 73 2.13 3.80 -1.47
CA GLN A 73 2.51 2.73 -0.54
C GLN A 73 1.50 1.59 -0.66
N THR A 74 2.00 0.38 -0.86
CA THR A 74 1.18 -0.84 -0.83
C THR A 74 1.12 -1.33 0.60
N PHE A 75 -0.10 -1.45 1.14
CA PHE A 75 -0.35 -2.04 2.44
C PHE A 75 -0.96 -3.43 2.25
N VAL A 76 -0.51 -4.40 3.04
CA VAL A 76 -1.08 -5.75 3.09
C VAL A 76 -1.52 -6.01 4.53
N GLY A 77 -2.83 -6.14 4.74
CA GLY A 77 -3.41 -6.54 6.02
C GLY A 77 -3.94 -7.96 5.96
N MET A 78 -3.88 -8.71 7.06
CA MET A 78 -4.49 -10.04 7.13
C MET A 78 -5.98 -9.93 7.48
N VAL A 79 -6.82 -10.62 6.72
CA VAL A 79 -8.27 -10.69 6.92
C VAL A 79 -8.78 -12.13 6.81
N LEU A 80 -9.98 -12.37 7.35
CA LEU A 80 -10.65 -13.66 7.23
C LEU A 80 -11.25 -13.85 5.83
N THR A 81 -11.16 -15.08 5.33
CA THR A 81 -11.83 -15.51 4.08
C THR A 81 -13.36 -15.49 4.25
N PRO A 82 -14.14 -15.48 3.14
CA PRO A 82 -15.60 -15.53 3.23
C PRO A 82 -16.13 -16.65 4.13
N GLN A 83 -15.56 -17.85 4.00
CA GLN A 83 -15.95 -19.04 4.75
C GLN A 83 -15.61 -18.88 6.24
N ALA A 84 -14.39 -18.43 6.56
CA ALA A 84 -13.98 -18.24 7.96
C ALA A 84 -14.81 -17.15 8.66
N ARG A 85 -15.26 -16.12 7.96
CA ARG A 85 -16.21 -15.12 8.48
C ARG A 85 -17.59 -15.66 8.78
N GLN A 86 -17.96 -16.79 8.21
CA GLN A 86 -19.20 -17.51 8.54
C GLN A 86 -18.95 -18.54 9.65
N GLY A 87 -17.75 -18.58 10.24
CA GLY A 87 -17.35 -19.57 11.23
C GLY A 87 -16.98 -20.93 10.63
N MET A 88 -16.86 -21.02 9.31
CA MET A 88 -16.48 -22.24 8.59
C MET A 88 -14.98 -22.20 8.27
N PHE A 89 -14.21 -22.96 9.02
CA PHE A 89 -12.77 -23.07 8.83
C PHE A 89 -12.43 -24.32 8.03
N ARG A 90 -11.53 -24.19 7.06
CA ARG A 90 -11.19 -25.22 6.09
C ARG A 90 -9.75 -25.69 6.29
N PHE A 91 -9.50 -26.98 6.07
CA PHE A 91 -8.18 -27.59 6.22
C PHE A 91 -8.05 -28.85 5.35
N PHE A 92 -6.80 -29.25 5.08
CA PHE A 92 -6.50 -30.55 4.50
C PHE A 92 -6.02 -31.51 5.60
N PRO A 93 -6.55 -32.74 5.68
CA PRO A 93 -6.08 -33.73 6.66
C PRO A 93 -4.58 -34.00 6.51
N ALA A 94 -3.87 -34.03 7.64
CA ALA A 94 -2.43 -34.27 7.72
C ALA A 94 -1.53 -33.27 6.95
N ALA A 95 -2.04 -32.10 6.59
CA ALA A 95 -1.26 -31.03 5.98
C ALA A 95 -1.54 -29.69 6.64
N ASP A 96 -0.49 -28.88 6.81
CA ASP A 96 -0.64 -27.51 7.25
C ASP A 96 -1.21 -26.64 6.14
N ASN A 97 -2.10 -25.72 6.51
CA ASN A 97 -2.59 -24.72 5.58
C ASN A 97 -1.48 -23.73 5.23
N GLN A 98 -1.24 -23.55 3.93
CA GLN A 98 -0.18 -22.68 3.43
C GLN A 98 -0.69 -21.75 2.33
N ASN A 99 -0.16 -20.53 2.32
CA ASN A 99 -0.43 -19.53 1.27
C ASN A 99 0.13 -19.95 -0.10
N ALA A 100 -0.29 -19.24 -1.15
CA ALA A 100 -0.02 -19.56 -2.55
C ALA A 100 1.46 -19.46 -2.99
N THR A 101 2.38 -19.06 -2.09
CA THR A 101 3.81 -18.93 -2.40
C THR A 101 4.69 -19.96 -1.71
N GLN A 102 4.11 -20.80 -0.84
CA GLN A 102 4.85 -21.88 -0.19
C GLN A 102 5.02 -23.09 -1.11
N ASN A 103 5.89 -24.02 -0.71
CA ASN A 103 6.17 -25.25 -1.46
C ASN A 103 4.94 -26.18 -1.55
N ASN A 104 4.10 -26.21 -0.52
CA ASN A 104 2.91 -27.07 -0.44
C ASN A 104 1.64 -26.22 -0.21
N PRO A 105 1.25 -25.38 -1.18
CA PRO A 105 0.18 -24.40 -1.00
C PRO A 105 -1.18 -25.09 -0.86
N SER A 106 -2.05 -24.50 -0.05
CA SER A 106 -3.45 -24.94 0.11
C SER A 106 -4.43 -24.17 -0.78
N VAL A 107 -3.95 -23.11 -1.42
CA VAL A 107 -4.70 -22.30 -2.38
C VAL A 107 -3.80 -21.85 -3.53
N ASP A 108 -4.37 -21.62 -4.71
CA ASP A 108 -3.70 -20.90 -5.79
C ASP A 108 -3.65 -19.38 -5.51
N ARG A 109 -2.97 -18.61 -6.38
CA ARG A 109 -2.88 -17.15 -6.25
C ARG A 109 -4.24 -16.43 -6.41
N SER A 110 -5.25 -17.12 -6.91
CA SER A 110 -6.63 -16.61 -7.06
C SER A 110 -7.50 -16.95 -5.84
N GLY A 111 -7.00 -17.74 -4.89
CA GLY A 111 -7.73 -18.19 -3.70
C GLY A 111 -8.53 -19.48 -3.87
N ASN A 112 -8.39 -20.17 -5.01
CA ASN A 112 -9.04 -21.47 -5.21
C ASN A 112 -8.28 -22.53 -4.41
N PRO A 113 -8.97 -23.44 -3.68
CA PRO A 113 -8.30 -24.51 -2.95
C PRO A 113 -7.48 -25.41 -3.88
N VAL A 114 -6.25 -25.71 -3.48
CA VAL A 114 -5.35 -26.65 -4.15
C VAL A 114 -4.96 -27.69 -3.12
N ARG A 115 -5.05 -28.97 -3.49
CA ARG A 115 -4.68 -30.07 -2.59
C ARG A 115 -3.18 -29.99 -2.29
N SER A 116 -2.85 -29.74 -1.03
CA SER A 116 -1.46 -29.74 -0.57
C SER A 116 -0.84 -31.12 -0.78
N ALA A 117 0.44 -31.18 -1.19
CA ALA A 117 1.14 -32.44 -1.48
C ALA A 117 1.22 -33.38 -0.28
N GLY A 118 1.21 -32.84 0.95
CA GLY A 118 1.20 -33.62 2.19
C GLY A 118 -0.18 -34.09 2.65
N ALA A 119 -1.26 -33.68 1.96
CA ALA A 119 -2.62 -34.01 2.41
C ALA A 119 -2.91 -35.51 2.25
N THR A 120 -3.52 -36.11 3.27
CA THR A 120 -4.00 -37.51 3.24
C THR A 120 -5.43 -37.64 2.76
N GLY A 121 -6.18 -36.54 2.66
CA GLY A 121 -7.57 -36.51 2.23
C GLY A 121 -7.95 -35.23 1.47
N ASP A 122 -9.23 -35.14 1.12
CA ASP A 122 -9.81 -33.96 0.46
C ASP A 122 -10.00 -32.79 1.43
N LEU A 123 -10.35 -31.62 0.88
CA LEU A 123 -10.60 -30.42 1.66
C LEU A 123 -11.76 -30.66 2.64
N GLN A 124 -11.48 -30.51 3.93
CA GLN A 124 -12.47 -30.60 4.99
C GLN A 124 -12.81 -29.22 5.53
N SER A 125 -13.94 -29.11 6.20
CA SER A 125 -14.36 -27.89 6.89
C SER A 125 -14.98 -28.19 8.24
N PHE A 126 -14.70 -27.35 9.23
CA PHE A 126 -15.34 -27.39 10.53
C PHE A 126 -16.07 -26.06 10.79
N SER A 127 -17.30 -26.17 11.29
CA SER A 127 -18.02 -25.04 11.86
C SER A 127 -17.60 -24.85 13.32
N VAL A 128 -17.35 -23.61 13.73
CA VAL A 128 -17.24 -23.26 15.16
C VAL A 128 -18.61 -23.20 15.85
N PHE A 129 -19.68 -23.09 15.07
CA PHE A 129 -21.06 -23.04 15.56
C PHE A 129 -21.72 -24.42 15.57
N GLY A 130 -22.65 -24.63 16.51
CA GLY A 130 -23.40 -25.87 16.65
C GLY A 130 -22.69 -26.98 17.43
N ARG A 131 -21.47 -26.73 17.95
CA ARG A 131 -20.77 -27.63 18.88
C ARG A 131 -21.12 -27.38 20.35
N ASP A 132 -21.46 -26.15 20.69
CA ASP A 132 -21.94 -25.76 22.02
C ASP A 132 -23.45 -25.47 21.93
N PRO A 133 -24.32 -26.23 22.62
CA PRO A 133 -25.76 -25.99 22.65
C PRO A 133 -26.15 -24.58 23.12
N LEU A 134 -25.30 -23.93 23.92
CA LEU A 134 -25.53 -22.59 24.46
C LEU A 134 -25.04 -21.49 23.51
N ARG A 135 -24.30 -21.84 22.46
CA ARG A 135 -23.73 -20.89 21.48
C ARG A 135 -23.85 -21.45 20.06
N PRO A 136 -25.09 -21.61 19.55
CA PRO A 136 -25.35 -22.25 18.26
C PRO A 136 -24.98 -21.39 17.05
N GLY A 137 -24.58 -20.13 17.26
CA GLY A 137 -24.30 -19.20 16.18
C GLY A 137 -23.54 -17.97 16.67
N PHE A 138 -23.44 -16.98 15.79
CA PHE A 138 -22.95 -15.66 16.18
C PHE A 138 -23.80 -15.06 17.30
N ASP A 139 -23.19 -14.14 18.06
CA ASP A 139 -23.88 -13.38 19.10
C ASP A 139 -25.23 -12.87 18.60
N THR A 140 -26.27 -13.16 19.39
CA THR A 140 -27.66 -12.72 19.20
C THR A 140 -27.81 -11.21 19.00
N SER A 141 -26.87 -10.40 19.50
CA SER A 141 -26.87 -8.94 19.25
C SER A 141 -26.60 -8.56 17.79
N GLY A 142 -26.05 -9.48 16.98
CA GLY A 142 -25.66 -9.25 15.59
C GLY A 142 -24.45 -8.32 15.40
N TRP A 143 -23.83 -7.84 16.49
CA TRP A 143 -22.67 -6.96 16.44
C TRP A 143 -21.49 -7.62 15.71
N ILE A 144 -21.16 -8.85 16.08
CA ILE A 144 -20.04 -9.60 15.50
C ILE A 144 -20.24 -9.81 13.99
N GLN A 145 -21.46 -10.14 13.56
CA GLN A 145 -21.78 -10.30 12.15
C GLN A 145 -21.61 -8.98 11.37
N LYS A 146 -22.04 -7.85 11.95
CA LYS A 146 -21.84 -6.51 11.34
C LYS A 146 -20.36 -6.16 11.22
N VAL A 147 -19.56 -6.45 12.25
CA VAL A 147 -18.10 -6.20 12.23
C VAL A 147 -17.41 -7.05 11.17
N LEU A 148 -17.70 -8.36 11.11
CA LEU A 148 -17.14 -9.26 10.09
C LEU A 148 -17.60 -8.91 8.67
N GLY A 149 -18.85 -8.45 8.51
CA GLY A 149 -19.39 -7.98 7.24
C GLY A 149 -18.71 -6.70 6.71
N ARG A 150 -18.20 -5.84 7.60
CA ARG A 150 -17.43 -4.64 7.22
C ARG A 150 -15.97 -4.94 6.87
N MET A 151 -15.46 -6.12 7.21
CA MET A 151 -14.11 -6.52 6.83
C MET A 151 -14.02 -6.66 5.30
N PRO A 152 -12.99 -6.10 4.65
CA PRO A 152 -12.82 -6.25 3.22
C PRO A 152 -12.57 -7.72 2.85
N GLN A 153 -12.95 -8.09 1.63
CA GLN A 153 -12.62 -9.39 1.07
C GLN A 153 -11.12 -9.49 0.79
N PRO A 154 -10.46 -10.63 1.09
CA PRO A 154 -9.07 -10.81 0.69
C PRO A 154 -8.93 -10.76 -0.83
N ASN A 155 -7.80 -10.24 -1.29
CA ASN A 155 -7.42 -10.17 -2.71
C ASN A 155 -5.94 -10.55 -2.93
N ASP A 156 -5.26 -11.03 -1.88
CA ASP A 156 -3.85 -11.36 -1.88
C ASP A 156 -3.62 -12.66 -1.08
N TYR A 157 -3.45 -13.77 -1.79
CA TYR A 157 -3.27 -15.09 -1.18
C TYR A 157 -1.80 -15.46 -0.99
N THR A 158 -0.87 -14.48 -1.01
CA THR A 158 0.56 -14.73 -0.76
C THR A 158 0.94 -14.63 0.72
N ILE A 159 -0.01 -14.27 1.60
CA ILE A 159 0.19 -14.23 3.06
C ILE A 159 -0.96 -14.96 3.78
N GLY A 160 -0.78 -15.23 5.07
CA GLY A 160 -1.73 -16.01 5.86
C GLY A 160 -1.64 -17.51 5.57
N ASP A 161 -2.72 -18.23 5.86
CA ASP A 161 -2.86 -19.68 5.64
C ASP A 161 -3.60 -20.01 4.32
N GLY A 162 -4.09 -19.01 3.60
CA GLY A 162 -4.75 -19.12 2.30
C GLY A 162 -6.22 -19.56 2.37
N LEU A 163 -6.55 -20.53 3.23
CA LEU A 163 -7.90 -21.08 3.34
C LEU A 163 -8.80 -20.30 4.32
N ASN A 164 -8.27 -19.83 5.45
CA ASN A 164 -9.06 -19.18 6.51
C ASN A 164 -8.71 -17.70 6.68
N THR A 165 -7.47 -17.37 6.39
CA THR A 165 -6.86 -16.05 6.45
C THR A 165 -6.13 -15.78 5.16
N ALA A 166 -6.29 -14.58 4.62
CA ALA A 166 -5.57 -14.13 3.44
C ALA A 166 -5.33 -12.63 3.52
N GLY A 167 -4.44 -12.13 2.69
CA GLY A 167 -4.13 -10.73 2.58
C GLY A 167 -5.22 -9.94 1.87
N ILE A 168 -5.42 -8.72 2.34
CA ILE A 168 -6.01 -7.63 1.57
C ILE A 168 -4.89 -6.64 1.25
N ARG A 169 -4.59 -6.52 -0.03
CA ARG A 169 -3.64 -5.59 -0.60
C ARG A 169 -4.37 -4.40 -1.19
N TRP A 170 -4.03 -3.20 -0.72
CA TRP A 170 -4.45 -1.96 -1.35
C TRP A 170 -3.30 -0.98 -1.45
N THR A 171 -3.36 -0.15 -2.48
CA THR A 171 -2.38 0.90 -2.70
C THR A 171 -2.98 2.23 -2.26
N ARG A 172 -2.41 2.86 -1.23
CA ARG A 172 -2.80 4.21 -0.80
C ARG A 172 -1.82 5.22 -1.41
N ARG A 173 -2.35 6.35 -1.90
CA ARG A 173 -1.54 7.53 -2.21
C ARG A 173 -1.20 8.24 -0.91
N ILE A 174 0.07 8.50 -0.69
CA ILE A 174 0.55 9.34 0.41
C ILE A 174 1.14 10.58 -0.24
N SER A 175 0.63 11.73 0.15
CA SER A 175 1.19 13.04 -0.16
C SER A 175 1.93 13.55 1.06
N GLY A 176 3.17 14.00 0.88
CA GLY A 176 3.89 14.77 1.91
C GLY A 176 5.01 14.00 2.61
N LEU A 177 6.22 14.52 2.44
CA LEU A 177 7.10 14.82 3.56
C LEU A 177 7.22 16.36 3.54
N ASP A 178 6.38 17.04 4.32
CA ASP A 178 6.62 18.46 4.65
C ASP A 178 7.82 18.50 5.60
N ASN A 179 9.04 18.41 5.06
CA ASN A 179 10.28 18.60 5.80
C ASN A 179 10.66 20.09 5.88
N PHE A 180 9.69 20.97 6.08
CA PHE A 180 9.95 22.39 6.30
C PHE A 180 8.91 22.97 7.28
N ASP A 181 8.99 22.54 8.54
CA ASP A 181 8.51 23.33 9.68
C ASP A 181 9.44 23.05 10.87
N GLY A 182 10.36 23.97 11.12
CA GLY A 182 11.30 23.88 12.24
C GLY A 182 12.50 24.82 12.06
N SER A 183 12.24 26.11 12.24
CA SER A 183 13.17 27.23 12.43
C SER A 183 14.47 26.90 13.15
#